data_AF-A0A6H3FEN0-F1
#
_entry.id   AF-A0A6H3FEN0-F1
#
_cell.length_a   1.000
_cell.length_b   1.000
_cell.length_c   1.000
_cell.angle_alpha   90.00
_cell.angle_beta   90.00
_cell.angle_gamma   90.00
#
_symmetry.space_group_name_H-M   'P 1'
#
loop_
_entity.id
_entity.type
_entity.pdbx_description
1 polymer ?
#
loop_
_entity_poly.entity_id
_entity_poly.type
_entity_poly.pdbx_seq_one_letter_code
_entity_poly.pdbx_strand_id
1 'polypeptide(L)'
;MLDLNVTLVFQLANFFIAVYVLNILLIRPIRAIIKKRNGILEGMEEEAGSFEYQASERLTNYEAELTRARQDAGLQREEGRAAGVTEQQQIVGEAQKGARDILTETRAALEAQAAATLAELRGKVDGLSARLADRLLKG
;
A
#
# COMPACT_ATOMS: atom_id res chain seq x y z
N MET A 1 -36.55 44.65 82.35
CA MET A 1 -35.08 44.52 82.41
C MET A 1 -34.72 43.25 81.67
N LEU A 2 -33.74 43.28 80.77
CA LEU A 2 -33.22 42.05 80.17
C LEU A 2 -32.45 41.33 81.26
N ASP A 3 -33.12 40.46 82.01
CA ASP A 3 -32.45 39.57 82.94
C ASP A 3 -31.65 38.59 82.09
N LEU A 4 -30.35 38.90 81.98
CA LEU A 4 -29.36 38.07 81.31
C LEU A 4 -29.14 36.82 82.17
N ASN A 5 -30.12 35.94 82.14
CA ASN A 5 -30.16 34.74 82.94
C ASN A 5 -29.30 33.65 82.30
N VAL A 6 -28.75 32.78 83.15
CA VAL A 6 -27.99 31.59 82.78
C VAL A 6 -28.74 30.71 81.74
N THR A 7 -30.07 30.75 81.75
CA THR A 7 -30.94 30.13 80.73
C THR A 7 -30.71 30.64 79.30
N LEU A 8 -30.40 31.92 79.10
CA LEU A 8 -30.07 32.47 77.78
C LEU A 8 -28.75 31.86 77.26
N VAL A 9 -27.76 31.68 78.14
CA VAL A 9 -26.48 31.05 77.82
C VAL A 9 -26.70 29.57 77.44
N PHE A 10 -27.53 28.85 78.20
CA PHE A 10 -27.90 27.47 77.86
C PHE A 10 -28.67 27.35 76.53
N GLN A 11 -29.58 28.29 76.24
CA GLN A 11 -30.32 28.31 74.99
C GLN A 11 -29.41 28.62 73.79
N LEU A 12 -28.45 29.54 73.96
CA LEU A 12 -27.44 29.86 72.95
C LEU A 12 -26.51 28.67 72.70
N ALA A 13 -26.08 27.98 73.76
CA ALA A 13 -25.28 26.76 73.64
C ALA A 13 -26.04 25.67 72.88
N ASN A 14 -27.33 25.45 73.18
CA ASN A 14 -28.15 24.48 72.45
C ASN A 14 -28.33 24.87 70.97
N PHE A 15 -28.51 26.16 70.69
CA PHE A 15 -28.57 26.66 69.31
C PHE A 15 -27.26 26.38 68.55
N PHE A 16 -26.10 26.68 69.15
CA PHE A 16 -24.81 26.40 68.52
C PHE A 16 -24.56 24.89 68.33
N ILE A 17 -24.96 24.05 69.30
CA ILE A 17 -24.90 22.59 69.16
C ILE A 17 -25.78 22.13 68.00
N ALA A 18 -27.02 22.62 67.90
CA ALA A 18 -27.93 22.29 66.81
C ALA A 18 -27.37 22.74 65.45
N VAL A 19 -26.81 23.95 65.36
CA VAL A 19 -26.14 24.46 64.14
C VAL A 19 -24.92 23.62 63.79
N TYR A 20 -24.13 23.20 64.78
CA TYR A 20 -22.96 22.34 64.55
C TYR A 20 -23.37 20.96 64.03
N VAL A 21 -24.38 20.34 64.64
CA VAL A 21 -24.95 19.07 64.17
C VAL A 21 -25.51 19.22 62.77
N LEU A 22 -26.25 20.30 62.49
CA LEU A 22 -26.80 20.58 61.16
C LEU A 22 -25.71 20.80 60.11
N ASN A 23 -24.60 21.45 60.46
CA ASN A 23 -23.47 21.65 59.56
C ASN A 23 -22.82 20.31 59.17
N ILE A 24 -22.70 19.39 60.11
CA ILE A 24 -22.17 18.03 59.85
C ILE A 24 -23.18 17.20 59.05
N LEU A 25 -24.46 17.25 59.40
CA LEU A 25 -25.50 16.38 58.83
C LEU A 25 -26.02 16.84 57.47
N LEU A 26 -26.08 18.15 57.20
CA LEU A 26 -26.66 18.69 55.96
C LEU A 26 -25.61 19.40 55.10
N ILE A 27 -24.89 20.38 55.66
CA ILE A 27 -24.03 21.26 54.83
C ILE A 27 -22.88 20.47 54.19
N ARG A 28 -22.21 19.60 54.96
CA ARG A 28 -21.13 18.74 54.44
C ARG A 28 -21.59 17.77 53.35
N PRO A 29 -22.61 16.91 53.54
CA PRO A 29 -23.02 15.96 52.51
C PRO A 29 -23.61 16.64 51.28
N ILE A 30 -24.36 17.73 51.43
CA ILE A 30 -24.90 18.47 50.27
C ILE A 30 -23.76 19.01 49.42
N ARG A 31 -22.74 19.64 50.02
CA ARG A 31 -21.56 20.12 49.29
C ARG A 31 -20.80 18.99 48.61
N ALA A 32 -20.65 17.84 49.27
CA ALA A 32 -19.99 16.68 48.70
C ALA A 32 -20.74 16.13 47.46
N ILE A 33 -22.07 16.07 47.51
CA ILE A 33 -22.91 15.62 46.38
C ILE A 33 -22.83 16.60 45.22
N ILE A 34 -22.90 17.91 45.48
CA ILE A 34 -22.77 18.94 44.45
C ILE A 34 -21.39 18.84 43.76
N LYS A 35 -20.31 18.73 44.55
CA LYS A 35 -18.96 18.56 44.00
C LYS A 35 -18.83 17.27 43.18
N LYS A 36 -19.41 16.16 43.65
CA LYS A 36 -19.41 14.89 42.91
C LYS A 36 -20.17 15.00 41.59
N ARG A 37 -21.34 15.66 41.57
CA ARG A 37 -22.12 15.87 40.34
C ARG A 37 -21.35 16.74 39.34
N ASN A 38 -20.77 17.85 39.79
CA ASN A 38 -19.98 18.72 38.92
C ASN A 38 -18.75 18.00 38.36
N GLY A 39 -18.02 17.25 39.19
CA GLY A 39 -16.85 16.50 38.73
C GLY A 39 -17.19 15.36 37.76
N ILE A 40 -18.36 14.72 37.89
CA ILE A 40 -18.84 13.75 36.90
C ILE A 40 -19.17 14.46 35.58
N LEU A 41 -19.88 15.60 35.64
CA LEU A 41 -20.23 16.34 34.43
C LEU A 41 -18.99 16.83 33.67
N GLU A 42 -18.04 17.43 34.38
CA GLU A 42 -16.78 17.92 33.82
C GLU A 42 -15.93 16.78 33.25
N GLY A 43 -15.84 15.65 33.97
CA GLY A 43 -15.14 14.47 33.47
C GLY A 43 -15.81 13.86 32.23
N MET A 44 -17.15 13.84 32.17
CA MET A 44 -17.88 13.36 30.99
C MET A 44 -17.73 14.30 29.79
N GLU A 45 -17.69 15.62 30.01
CA GLU A 45 -17.44 16.61 28.95
C GLU A 45 -16.01 16.49 28.41
N GLU A 46 -15.02 16.34 29.30
CA GLU A 46 -13.61 16.14 28.91
C GLU A 46 -13.42 14.82 28.15
N GLU A 47 -14.02 13.74 28.64
CA GLU A 47 -13.96 12.43 27.99
C GLU A 47 -14.62 12.48 26.60
N ALA A 48 -15.82 13.07 26.48
CA ALA A 48 -16.50 13.24 25.19
C ALA A 48 -15.69 14.10 24.21
N GLY A 49 -15.11 15.21 24.68
CA GLY A 49 -14.25 16.07 23.86
C GLY A 49 -12.99 15.34 23.38
N SER A 50 -12.37 14.54 24.26
CA SER A 50 -11.19 13.74 23.93
C SER A 50 -11.51 12.63 22.91
N PHE A 51 -12.69 12.02 23.00
CA PHE A 51 -13.16 11.02 22.04
C PHE A 51 -13.40 11.64 20.67
N GLU A 52 -14.06 12.79 20.61
CA GLU A 52 -14.30 13.50 19.34
C GLU A 52 -12.98 13.92 18.68
N TYR A 53 -12.04 14.46 19.47
CA TYR A 53 -10.71 14.80 18.97
C TYR A 53 -9.97 13.57 18.43
N GLN A 54 -9.92 12.48 19.18
CA GLN A 54 -9.27 11.24 18.75
C GLN A 54 -9.96 10.63 17.51
N ALA A 55 -11.29 10.70 17.42
CA ALA A 55 -12.03 10.23 16.25
C ALA A 55 -11.70 11.06 15.01
N SER A 56 -11.69 12.39 15.14
CA SER A 56 -11.31 13.31 14.06
C SER A 56 -9.86 13.11 13.61
N GLU A 57 -8.93 12.95 14.55
CA GLU A 57 -7.52 12.67 14.27
C GLU A 57 -7.35 11.33 13.54
N ARG A 58 -8.03 10.27 14.00
CA ARG A 58 -7.99 8.95 13.34
C ARG A 58 -8.58 8.99 11.95
N LEU A 59 -9.69 9.71 11.74
CA LEU A 59 -10.28 9.89 10.41
C LEU A 59 -9.32 10.63 9.48
N THR A 60 -8.73 11.73 9.95
CA THR A 60 -7.76 12.51 9.16
C THR A 60 -6.55 11.67 8.77
N ASN A 61 -6.00 10.90 9.72
CA ASN A 61 -4.87 10.00 9.46
C ASN A 61 -5.25 8.90 8.46
N TYR A 62 -6.43 8.29 8.62
CA TYR A 62 -6.93 7.27 7.71
C TYR A 62 -7.13 7.80 6.28
N GLU A 63 -7.71 8.98 6.12
CA GLU A 63 -7.88 9.64 4.82
C GLU A 63 -6.54 9.98 4.17
N ALA A 64 -5.56 10.43 4.97
CA ALA A 64 -4.21 10.69 4.51
C ALA A 64 -3.49 9.41 4.04
N GLU A 65 -3.59 8.32 4.81
CA GLU A 65 -3.06 7.00 4.44
C GLU A 65 -3.72 6.46 3.17
N LEU A 66 -5.04 6.58 3.05
CA LEU A 66 -5.78 6.16 1.86
C LEU A 66 -5.34 6.95 0.62
N THR A 67 -5.12 8.25 0.78
CA THR A 67 -4.66 9.12 -0.31
C THR A 67 -3.24 8.74 -0.74
N ARG A 68 -2.32 8.51 0.21
CA ARG A 68 -0.96 8.03 -0.07
C ARG A 68 -0.99 6.67 -0.77
N ALA A 69 -1.75 5.71 -0.26
CA ALA A 69 -1.87 4.39 -0.86
C ALA A 69 -2.39 4.44 -2.30
N ARG A 70 -3.34 5.34 -2.61
CA ARG A 70 -3.82 5.57 -3.99
C ARG A 70 -2.76 6.19 -4.89
N GLN A 71 -1.98 7.14 -4.38
CA GLN A 71 -0.88 7.74 -5.13
C GLN A 71 0.21 6.70 -5.42
N ASP A 72 0.63 5.94 -4.41
CA ASP A 72 1.63 4.89 -4.54
C ASP A 72 1.17 3.79 -5.51
N ALA A 73 -0.10 3.36 -5.42
CA ALA A 73 -0.66 2.41 -6.38
C ALA A 73 -0.69 2.96 -7.81
N GLY A 74 -0.95 4.25 -7.98
CA GLY A 74 -0.88 4.93 -9.27
C GLY A 74 0.52 4.94 -9.84
N LEU A 75 1.51 5.33 -9.03
CA LEU A 75 2.93 5.33 -9.40
C LEU A 75 3.41 3.93 -9.76
N GLN A 76 3.14 2.93 -8.91
CA GLN A 76 3.53 1.54 -9.15
C GLN A 76 2.92 0.99 -10.44
N ARG A 77 1.69 1.39 -10.77
CA ARG A 77 1.03 0.98 -12.01
C ARG A 77 1.69 1.60 -13.24
N GLU A 78 2.04 2.89 -13.19
CA GLU A 78 2.75 3.56 -14.29
C GLU A 78 4.17 3.02 -14.45
N GLU A 79 4.90 2.81 -13.36
CA GLU A 79 6.23 2.18 -13.38
C GLU A 79 6.17 0.75 -13.94
N GLY A 80 5.22 -0.07 -13.48
CA GLY A 80 5.03 -1.42 -13.99
C GLY A 80 4.67 -1.44 -15.48
N ARG A 81 3.87 -0.46 -15.94
CA ARG A 81 3.53 -0.31 -17.35
C ARG A 81 4.76 0.10 -18.18
N ALA A 82 5.57 1.03 -17.70
CA ALA A 82 6.79 1.47 -18.37
C ALA A 82 7.83 0.33 -18.45
N ALA A 83 7.99 -0.42 -17.36
CA ALA A 83 8.85 -1.61 -17.30
C ALA A 83 8.36 -2.67 -18.29
N GLY A 84 7.06 -2.98 -18.31
CA GLY A 84 6.47 -3.95 -19.23
C GLY A 84 6.61 -3.56 -20.70
N VAL A 85 6.48 -2.27 -21.05
CA VAL A 85 6.73 -1.79 -22.42
C VAL A 85 8.21 -1.95 -22.79
N THR A 86 9.12 -1.66 -21.87
CA THR A 86 10.57 -1.81 -22.09
C THR A 86 10.95 -3.27 -22.30
N GLU A 87 10.44 -4.17 -21.45
CA GLU A 87 10.65 -5.61 -21.56
C GLU A 87 10.06 -6.16 -22.87
N GLN A 88 8.84 -5.74 -23.24
CA GLN A 88 8.25 -6.12 -24.52
C GLN A 88 9.12 -5.68 -25.70
N GLN A 89 9.65 -4.45 -25.69
CA GLN A 89 10.55 -3.96 -26.74
C GLN A 89 11.85 -4.77 -26.80
N GLN A 90 12.42 -5.16 -25.64
CA GLN A 90 13.60 -6.02 -25.58
C GLN A 90 13.33 -7.40 -26.18
N ILE A 91 12.27 -8.08 -25.74
CA ILE A 91 11.89 -9.42 -26.24
C ILE A 91 11.64 -9.37 -27.75
N VAL A 92 10.88 -8.39 -28.23
CA VAL A 92 10.62 -8.24 -29.67
C VAL A 92 11.91 -7.94 -30.44
N GLY A 93 12.79 -7.10 -29.89
CA GLY A 93 14.09 -6.78 -30.48
C GLY A 93 15.01 -8.00 -30.58
N GLU A 94 15.07 -8.82 -29.53
CA GLU A 94 15.83 -10.07 -29.50
C GLU A 94 15.26 -11.10 -30.49
N ALA A 95 13.94 -11.27 -30.53
CA ALA A 95 13.28 -12.15 -31.49
C ALA A 95 13.54 -11.71 -32.94
N GLN A 96 13.51 -10.40 -33.22
CA GLN A 96 13.84 -9.87 -34.54
C GLN A 96 15.31 -10.10 -34.91
N LYS A 97 16.24 -9.96 -33.97
CA LYS A 97 17.65 -10.29 -34.19
C LYS A 97 17.83 -11.77 -34.49
N GLY A 98 17.28 -12.65 -33.65
CA GLY A 98 17.34 -14.09 -33.88
C GLY A 98 16.75 -14.51 -35.22
N ALA A 99 15.62 -13.92 -35.62
CA ALA A 99 15.02 -14.17 -36.94
C ALA A 99 15.94 -13.72 -38.10
N ARG A 100 16.62 -12.57 -37.96
CA ARG A 100 17.60 -12.10 -38.95
C ARG A 100 18.81 -13.03 -39.03
N ASP A 101 19.32 -13.46 -37.89
CA ASP A 101 20.48 -14.35 -37.81
C ASP A 101 20.18 -15.70 -38.49
N ILE A 102 19.03 -16.31 -38.18
CA ILE A 102 18.56 -17.54 -38.83
C ILE A 102 18.44 -17.36 -40.34
N LEU A 103 17.88 -16.25 -40.81
CA LEU A 103 17.76 -15.97 -42.24
C LEU A 103 19.13 -15.83 -42.91
N THR A 104 20.08 -15.16 -42.26
CA THR A 104 21.44 -15.02 -42.80
C THR A 104 22.19 -16.34 -42.84
N GLU A 105 22.08 -17.16 -41.79
CA GLU A 105 22.69 -18.48 -41.71
C GLU A 105 22.09 -19.42 -42.77
N THR A 106 20.77 -19.43 -42.89
CA THR A 106 20.06 -20.26 -43.89
C THR A 106 20.44 -19.88 -45.32
N ARG A 107 20.57 -18.58 -45.61
CA ARG A 107 21.03 -18.10 -46.92
C ARG A 107 22.46 -18.53 -47.22
N ALA A 108 23.38 -18.36 -46.27
CA ALA A 108 24.76 -18.80 -46.42
C ALA A 108 24.86 -20.33 -46.62
N ALA A 109 24.08 -21.09 -45.87
CA ALA A 109 23.99 -22.54 -46.03
C ALA A 109 23.45 -22.94 -47.40
N LEU A 110 22.38 -22.29 -47.88
CA LEU A 110 21.81 -22.53 -49.22
C LEU A 110 22.81 -22.22 -50.35
N GLU A 111 23.54 -21.11 -50.25
CA GLU A 111 24.58 -20.75 -51.22
C GLU A 111 25.71 -21.78 -51.25
N ALA A 112 26.18 -22.22 -50.08
CA ALA A 112 27.20 -23.27 -49.97
C ALA A 112 26.70 -24.60 -50.54
N GLN A 113 25.45 -24.97 -50.24
CA GLN A 113 24.83 -26.18 -50.76
C GLN A 113 24.71 -26.12 -52.29
N ALA A 114 24.19 -25.02 -52.85
CA ALA A 114 24.07 -24.82 -54.29
C ALA A 114 25.43 -24.90 -55.01
N ALA A 115 26.48 -24.30 -54.44
CA ALA A 115 27.84 -24.39 -54.97
C ALA A 115 28.37 -25.85 -54.96
N ALA A 116 28.13 -26.58 -53.88
CA ALA A 116 28.51 -28.00 -53.78
C ALA A 116 27.77 -28.87 -54.81
N THR A 117 26.45 -28.70 -54.97
CA THR A 117 25.66 -29.45 -55.95
C THR A 117 26.10 -29.14 -57.38
N LEU A 118 26.42 -27.88 -57.69
CA LEU A 118 26.97 -27.48 -58.99
C LEU A 118 28.32 -28.12 -59.29
N ALA A 119 29.21 -28.20 -58.30
CA ALA A 119 30.50 -28.87 -58.43
C ALA A 119 30.30 -30.38 -58.68
N GLU A 120 29.38 -31.03 -57.96
CA GLU A 120 29.06 -32.44 -58.14
C GLU A 120 28.45 -32.71 -59.53
N LEU A 121 27.52 -31.86 -59.99
CA LEU A 121 26.92 -31.93 -61.32
C LEU A 121 27.98 -31.82 -62.43
N ARG A 122 28.93 -30.88 -62.31
CA ARG A 122 30.02 -30.74 -63.29
C ARG A 122 30.88 -32.01 -63.36
N GLY A 123 31.26 -32.59 -62.23
CA GLY A 123 32.00 -33.86 -62.21
C GLY A 123 31.22 -35.03 -62.82
N LYS A 124 29.89 -35.06 -62.64
CA LYS A 124 29.03 -36.08 -63.27
C LYS A 124 28.89 -35.86 -64.79
N VAL A 125 28.85 -34.62 -65.27
CA VAL A 125 28.79 -34.30 -66.71
C VAL A 125 30.06 -34.76 -67.43
N ASP A 126 31.24 -34.57 -66.84
CA ASP A 126 32.50 -35.08 -67.42
C ASP A 126 32.47 -36.61 -67.53
N GLY A 127 31.96 -37.29 -66.50
CA GLY A 127 31.76 -38.75 -66.51
C GLY A 127 30.71 -39.23 -67.51
N LEU A 128 29.65 -38.44 -67.76
CA LEU A 128 28.63 -38.74 -68.78
C LEU A 128 29.17 -38.55 -70.20
N SER A 129 29.93 -37.47 -70.44
CA SER A 129 30.61 -37.20 -71.71
C SER A 129 31.61 -38.29 -72.07
N ALA A 130 32.38 -38.79 -71.08
CA ALA A 130 33.29 -39.92 -71.28
C ALA A 130 32.55 -41.21 -71.67
N ARG A 131 31.40 -41.49 -71.04
CA ARG A 131 30.57 -42.65 -71.41
C ARG A 131 29.92 -42.49 -72.79
N LEU A 132 29.55 -41.28 -73.18
CA LEU A 132 29.04 -40.98 -74.52
C LEU A 132 30.14 -41.16 -75.59
N ALA A 133 31.35 -40.68 -75.32
CA ALA A 133 32.50 -40.85 -76.21
C ALA A 133 32.88 -42.34 -76.37
N ASP A 134 32.89 -43.11 -75.29
CA ASP A 134 33.19 -44.56 -75.34
C ASP A 134 32.10 -45.35 -76.09
N ARG A 135 30.85 -44.85 -76.11
CA ARG A 135 29.75 -45.46 -76.88
C ARG A 135 29.77 -45.07 -78.37
N LEU A 136 30.29 -43.89 -78.70
CA LEU A 136 30.51 -43.43 -80.08
C LEU A 136 31.75 -44.06 -80.73
N LEU A 137 32.78 -44.42 -79.94
CA LEU A 137 34.00 -45.10 -80.41
C LEU A 137 33.88 -46.63 -80.51
N LYS A 138 32.86 -47.23 -79.88
CA LYS A 138 32.55 -48.67 -79.94
C LYS A 138 31.42 -49.02 -80.91
N GLY A 139 30.98 -48.09 -81.74
CA GLY A 139 30.16 -48.32 -82.94
C GLY A 139 31.01 -48.11 -84.18
#